data_AF-A0A117MDC3-F1
#
_entry.id   AF-A0A117MDC3-F1
#
_cell.length_a   1.000
_cell.length_b   1.000
_cell.length_c   1.000
_cell.angle_alpha   90.00
_cell.angle_beta   90.00
_cell.angle_gamma   90.00
#
_symmetry.space_group_name_H-M   'P 1'
#
loop_
_entity.id
_entity.type
_entity.pdbx_description
1 polymer ?
#
loop_
_entity_poly.entity_id
_entity_poly.type
_entity_poly.pdbx_seq_one_letter_code
_entity_poly.pdbx_strand_id
1 'polypeptide(L)'
;MGNKSDKVNKLNQVNVDEQEEKKFNLFYQSIFQNIKVAISCFDLKGKVFKINPYFVDMLGYQQDEVLGKPITSIITTVVKGEEKAFLSRILKGERITTTTDLLPKNGQVISVIMQSGPLLVDQDMVGGYFIFSDITPYQLSQARAKERESLLQTLIDKSRMGVVIIGYYL
;
A
#
# COMPACT_ATOMS: atom_id res chain seq x y z
N MET A 1 6.83 -56.21 17.96
CA MET A 1 5.76 -55.34 18.51
C MET A 1 6.26 -53.91 18.49
N GLY A 2 5.98 -53.17 17.43
CA GLY A 2 6.25 -51.74 17.36
C GLY A 2 5.18 -51.10 16.49
N ASN A 3 4.99 -49.79 16.62
CA ASN A 3 4.37 -48.97 15.57
C ASN A 3 2.83 -48.80 15.59
N LYS A 4 2.22 -48.62 16.78
CA LYS A 4 0.93 -47.89 16.91
C LYS A 4 1.11 -46.49 17.53
N SER A 5 2.02 -46.33 18.49
CA SER A 5 2.31 -45.05 19.16
C SER A 5 2.95 -44.02 18.22
N ASP A 6 3.92 -44.44 17.39
CA ASP A 6 4.64 -43.54 16.47
C ASP A 6 3.77 -43.06 15.29
N LYS A 7 2.81 -43.88 14.84
CA LYS A 7 1.83 -43.50 13.82
C LYS A 7 0.83 -42.47 14.33
N VAL A 8 0.34 -42.63 15.55
CA VAL A 8 -0.62 -41.68 16.16
C VAL A 8 0.06 -40.33 16.45
N ASN A 9 1.30 -40.33 16.91
CA ASN A 9 2.06 -39.08 17.09
C ASN A 9 2.37 -38.37 15.76
N LYS A 10 2.77 -39.11 14.70
CA LYS A 10 2.94 -38.51 13.37
C LYS A 10 1.65 -37.95 12.78
N LEU A 11 0.52 -38.66 12.91
CA LEU A 11 -0.78 -38.15 12.43
C LEU A 11 -1.23 -36.92 13.22
N ASN A 12 -1.04 -36.90 14.54
CA ASN A 12 -1.39 -35.74 15.36
C ASN A 12 -0.51 -34.53 15.05
N GLN A 13 0.77 -34.73 14.76
CA GLN A 13 1.70 -33.66 14.43
C GLN A 13 1.42 -33.05 13.04
N VAL A 14 1.17 -33.88 12.02
CA VAL A 14 0.75 -33.41 10.68
C VAL A 14 -0.57 -32.63 10.75
N ASN A 15 -1.55 -33.08 11.54
CA ASN A 15 -2.82 -32.37 11.70
C ASN A 15 -2.68 -31.01 12.42
N VAL A 16 -1.69 -30.84 13.29
CA VAL A 16 -1.41 -29.56 13.97
C VAL A 16 -0.71 -28.60 13.02
N ASP A 17 0.30 -29.07 12.28
CA ASP A 17 1.03 -28.26 11.31
C ASP A 17 0.11 -27.74 10.19
N GLU A 18 -0.78 -28.60 9.66
CA GLU A 18 -1.80 -28.20 8.67
C GLU A 18 -2.79 -27.17 9.22
N GLN A 19 -3.14 -27.26 10.51
CA GLN A 19 -4.05 -26.30 11.14
C GLN A 19 -3.38 -24.93 11.35
N GLU A 20 -2.11 -24.91 11.72
CA GLU A 20 -1.34 -23.66 11.86
C GLU A 20 -1.15 -22.98 10.51
N GLU A 21 -0.77 -23.73 9.48
CA GLU A 21 -0.65 -23.21 8.11
C GLU A 21 -1.99 -22.65 7.62
N LYS A 22 -3.09 -23.35 7.85
CA LYS A 22 -4.43 -22.88 7.50
C LYS A 22 -4.80 -21.60 8.22
N LYS A 23 -4.53 -21.50 9.53
CA LYS A 23 -4.79 -20.27 10.31
C LYS A 23 -3.95 -19.10 9.80
N PHE A 24 -2.68 -19.32 9.52
CA PHE A 24 -1.80 -18.30 8.97
C PHE A 24 -2.28 -17.81 7.61
N ASN A 25 -2.67 -18.73 6.71
CA ASN A 25 -3.22 -18.40 5.40
C ASN A 25 -4.51 -17.57 5.51
N LEU A 26 -5.42 -17.91 6.42
CA LEU A 26 -6.64 -17.14 6.66
C LEU A 26 -6.34 -15.74 7.21
N PHE A 27 -5.39 -15.62 8.14
CA PHE A 27 -4.96 -14.33 8.69
C PHE A 27 -4.36 -13.43 7.61
N TYR A 28 -3.44 -13.98 6.81
CA TYR A 28 -2.86 -13.28 5.67
C TYR A 28 -3.93 -12.82 4.68
N GLN A 29 -4.87 -13.70 4.29
CA GLN A 29 -5.96 -13.34 3.38
C GLN A 29 -6.83 -12.21 3.95
N SER A 30 -7.16 -12.28 5.25
CA SER A 30 -7.96 -11.26 5.91
C SER A 30 -7.29 -9.89 5.88
N ILE A 31 -6.01 -9.79 6.25
CA ILE A 31 -5.27 -8.51 6.18
C ILE A 31 -5.18 -8.04 4.74
N PHE A 32 -4.76 -8.93 3.83
CA PHE A 32 -4.56 -8.59 2.44
C PHE A 32 -5.84 -8.04 1.81
N GLN A 33 -7.01 -8.63 2.11
CA GLN A 33 -8.30 -8.19 1.58
C GLN A 33 -8.82 -6.89 2.18
N ASN A 34 -8.62 -6.65 3.47
CA ASN A 34 -9.32 -5.59 4.20
C ASN A 34 -8.48 -4.33 4.46
N ILE A 35 -7.15 -4.40 4.29
CA ILE A 35 -6.28 -3.24 4.56
C ILE A 35 -6.53 -2.12 3.54
N LYS A 36 -6.63 -0.88 4.04
CA LYS A 36 -6.76 0.35 3.21
C LYS A 36 -5.41 0.86 2.72
N VAL A 37 -4.62 -0.05 2.16
CA VAL A 37 -3.33 0.23 1.53
C VAL A 37 -3.29 -0.58 0.25
N ALA A 38 -2.91 0.03 -0.85
CA ALA A 38 -2.93 -0.64 -2.15
C ALA A 38 -1.66 -1.48 -2.25
N ILE A 39 -1.82 -2.79 -2.47
CA ILE A 39 -0.72 -3.74 -2.54
C ILE A 39 -0.74 -4.41 -3.91
N SER A 40 0.42 -4.48 -4.55
CA SER A 40 0.62 -5.24 -5.78
C SER A 40 1.95 -5.99 -5.75
N CYS A 41 1.98 -7.16 -6.36
CA CYS A 41 3.16 -7.99 -6.55
C CYS A 41 3.33 -8.35 -8.02
N PHE A 42 4.57 -8.35 -8.48
CA PHE A 42 4.93 -8.63 -9.86
C PHE A 42 6.12 -9.60 -9.93
N ASP A 43 6.19 -10.37 -11.02
CA ASP A 43 7.25 -11.35 -11.26
C ASP A 43 8.56 -10.70 -11.74
N LEU A 44 9.60 -11.49 -11.97
CA LEU A 44 10.89 -11.02 -12.51
C LEU A 44 10.80 -10.35 -13.89
N LYS A 45 9.70 -10.57 -14.63
CA LYS A 45 9.43 -9.92 -15.92
C LYS A 45 8.59 -8.64 -15.76
N GLY A 46 8.30 -8.24 -14.51
CA GLY A 46 7.47 -7.09 -14.20
C GLY A 46 5.98 -7.31 -14.43
N LYS A 47 5.52 -8.55 -14.58
CA LYS A 47 4.08 -8.86 -14.78
C LYS A 47 3.39 -9.03 -13.43
N VAL A 48 2.25 -8.39 -13.26
CA VAL A 48 1.47 -8.46 -12.02
C VAL A 48 0.89 -9.85 -11.85
N PHE A 49 1.09 -10.48 -10.70
CA PHE A 49 0.47 -11.77 -10.38
C PHE A 49 -0.44 -11.70 -9.16
N LYS A 50 -0.39 -10.61 -8.37
CA LYS A 50 -1.25 -10.43 -7.20
C LYS A 50 -1.50 -8.95 -6.91
N ILE A 51 -2.74 -8.64 -6.55
CA ILE A 51 -3.17 -7.33 -6.04
C ILE A 51 -4.22 -7.52 -4.97
N ASN A 52 -4.38 -6.55 -4.07
CA ASN A 52 -5.50 -6.55 -3.13
C ASN A 52 -6.71 -5.74 -3.64
N PRO A 53 -7.92 -5.92 -3.05
CA PRO A 53 -9.11 -5.17 -3.47
C PRO A 53 -8.93 -3.66 -3.41
N TYR A 54 -8.25 -3.16 -2.37
CA TYR A 54 -8.03 -1.72 -2.24
C TYR A 54 -7.15 -1.13 -3.37
N PHE A 55 -6.26 -1.92 -3.99
CA PHE A 55 -5.52 -1.48 -5.18
C PHE A 55 -6.46 -1.17 -6.35
N VAL A 56 -7.46 -2.02 -6.57
CA VAL A 56 -8.50 -1.84 -7.61
C VAL A 56 -9.31 -0.59 -7.29
N ASP A 57 -9.77 -0.45 -6.05
CA ASP A 57 -10.58 0.69 -5.62
C ASP A 57 -9.81 2.02 -5.75
N MET A 58 -8.54 2.03 -5.35
CA MET A 58 -7.69 3.21 -5.36
C MET A 58 -7.31 3.65 -6.79
N LEU A 59 -6.97 2.71 -7.67
CA LEU A 59 -6.48 3.04 -9.02
C LEU A 59 -7.56 2.96 -10.12
N GLY A 60 -8.75 2.45 -9.80
CA GLY A 60 -9.90 2.38 -10.69
C GLY A 60 -9.79 1.32 -11.80
N TYR A 61 -8.92 0.32 -11.63
CA TYR A 61 -8.76 -0.79 -12.58
C TYR A 61 -9.47 -2.04 -12.09
N GLN A 62 -10.04 -2.83 -12.99
CA GLN A 62 -10.52 -4.16 -12.62
C GLN A 62 -9.38 -5.17 -12.49
N GLN A 63 -9.57 -6.22 -11.69
CA GLN A 63 -8.51 -7.20 -11.41
C GLN A 63 -8.01 -7.91 -12.69
N ASP A 64 -8.91 -8.28 -13.59
CA ASP A 64 -8.61 -8.89 -14.90
C ASP A 64 -7.88 -7.92 -15.84
N GLU A 65 -8.06 -6.62 -15.66
CA GLU A 65 -7.31 -5.60 -16.39
C GLU A 65 -5.87 -5.44 -15.89
N VAL A 66 -5.54 -5.97 -14.72
CA VAL A 66 -4.23 -5.78 -14.07
C VAL A 66 -3.39 -7.06 -14.10
N LEU A 67 -3.99 -8.20 -13.78
CA LEU A 67 -3.27 -9.47 -13.69
C LEU A 67 -2.65 -9.87 -15.04
N GLY A 68 -1.40 -10.33 -14.99
CA GLY A 68 -0.60 -10.74 -16.14
C GLY A 68 -0.03 -9.59 -16.98
N LYS A 69 -0.43 -8.34 -16.71
CA LYS A 69 0.05 -7.16 -17.45
C LYS A 69 1.31 -6.57 -16.82
N PRO A 70 2.12 -5.80 -17.56
CA PRO A 70 3.26 -5.09 -17.01
C PRO A 70 2.82 -4.10 -15.92
N ILE A 71 3.46 -4.14 -14.76
CA ILE A 71 3.13 -3.27 -13.63
C ILE A 71 3.26 -1.78 -13.99
N THR A 72 4.21 -1.44 -14.86
CA THR A 72 4.47 -0.09 -15.37
C THR A 72 3.42 0.41 -16.37
N SER A 73 2.53 -0.45 -16.90
CA SER A 73 1.36 0.02 -17.67
C SER A 73 0.16 0.31 -16.79
N ILE A 74 0.17 -0.13 -15.53
CA ILE A 74 -0.93 0.03 -14.57
C ILE A 74 -0.63 1.20 -13.63
N ILE A 75 0.57 1.20 -13.04
CA ILE A 75 1.05 2.26 -12.15
C ILE A 75 1.72 3.32 -13.02
N THR A 76 0.95 4.36 -13.33
CA THR A 76 1.46 5.53 -14.06
C THR A 76 1.74 6.63 -13.06
N THR A 77 2.98 7.11 -13.03
CA THR A 77 3.38 8.30 -12.28
C THR A 77 3.13 9.56 -13.12
N VAL A 78 2.91 10.70 -12.48
CA VAL A 78 2.82 12.01 -13.18
C VAL A 78 4.12 12.33 -13.91
N VAL A 79 5.26 11.96 -13.33
CA VAL A 79 6.57 12.06 -13.99
C VAL A 79 6.78 10.86 -14.90
N LYS A 80 6.80 11.09 -16.22
CA LYS A 80 6.97 10.03 -17.23
C LYS A 80 8.29 9.28 -17.06
N GLY A 81 8.23 7.94 -17.04
CA GLY A 81 9.40 7.07 -17.02
C GLY A 81 9.93 6.75 -15.63
N GLU A 82 9.39 7.41 -14.60
CA GLU A 82 9.74 7.15 -13.20
C GLU A 82 9.35 5.71 -12.80
N GLU A 83 8.22 5.22 -13.30
CA GLU A 83 7.72 3.87 -13.06
C GLU A 83 8.71 2.78 -13.52
N LYS A 84 9.38 3.01 -14.66
CA LYS A 84 10.41 2.09 -15.18
C LYS A 84 11.69 2.16 -14.37
N ALA A 85 12.06 3.36 -13.90
CA ALA A 85 13.22 3.53 -13.03
C ALA A 85 13.01 2.81 -11.70
N PHE A 86 11.83 2.94 -11.09
CA PHE A 86 11.48 2.19 -9.86
C PHE A 86 11.53 0.69 -10.09
N LEU A 87 10.89 0.19 -11.16
CA LEU A 87 10.93 -1.23 -11.48
C LEU A 87 12.38 -1.74 -11.62
N SER A 88 13.23 -1.03 -12.38
CA SER A 88 14.63 -1.43 -12.55
C SER A 88 15.41 -1.47 -11.25
N ARG A 89 15.19 -0.53 -10.34
CA ARG A 89 15.86 -0.47 -9.03
C ARG A 89 15.39 -1.59 -8.11
N ILE A 90 14.08 -1.86 -8.07
CA ILE A 90 13.52 -2.99 -7.31
C ILE A 90 14.09 -4.31 -7.80
N LEU A 91 14.20 -4.49 -9.12
CA LEU A 91 14.77 -5.71 -9.71
C LEU A 91 16.28 -5.86 -9.48
N LYS A 92 16.96 -4.81 -9.02
CA LYS A 92 18.36 -4.85 -8.55
C LYS A 92 18.46 -5.10 -7.04
N GLY A 93 17.35 -5.34 -6.36
CA GLY A 93 17.28 -5.59 -4.93
C GLY A 93 17.12 -4.33 -4.06
N GLU A 94 16.93 -3.14 -4.66
CA GLU A 94 16.74 -1.92 -3.88
C GLU A 94 15.35 -1.85 -3.24
N ARG A 95 15.32 -1.42 -1.98
CA ARG A 95 14.08 -0.98 -1.32
C ARG A 95 13.95 0.53 -1.46
N ILE A 96 12.75 0.98 -1.81
CA ILE A 96 12.47 2.38 -2.12
C ILE A 96 11.29 2.82 -1.26
N THR A 97 11.44 3.96 -0.59
CA THR A 97 10.36 4.67 0.10
C THR A 97 10.40 6.11 -0.36
N THR A 98 9.32 6.59 -0.98
CA THR A 98 9.23 7.95 -1.49
C THR A 98 7.78 8.44 -1.52
N THR A 99 7.59 9.75 -1.65
CA THR A 99 6.29 10.31 -2.04
C THR A 99 6.27 10.49 -3.55
N THR A 100 5.17 10.14 -4.20
CA THR A 100 4.95 10.37 -5.64
C THR A 100 3.46 10.60 -5.89
N ASP A 101 3.15 11.09 -7.09
CA ASP A 101 1.79 11.30 -7.56
C ASP A 101 1.46 10.26 -8.62
N LEU A 102 0.42 9.47 -8.36
CA LEU A 102 -0.09 8.48 -9.29
C LEU A 102 -1.20 9.09 -10.16
N LEU A 103 -1.30 8.58 -11.39
CA LEU A 103 -2.38 8.87 -12.33
C LEU A 103 -3.22 7.60 -12.53
N PRO A 104 -4.30 7.43 -11.75
CA PRO A 104 -5.27 6.35 -11.89
C PRO A 104 -6.01 6.39 -13.24
N LYS A 105 -6.77 5.33 -13.52
CA LYS A 105 -7.58 5.20 -14.75
C LYS A 105 -8.63 6.32 -14.90
N ASN A 106 -9.15 6.84 -13.79
CA ASN A 106 -10.13 7.92 -13.78
C ASN A 106 -9.53 9.32 -14.04
N GLY A 107 -8.20 9.43 -14.10
CA GLY A 107 -7.47 10.69 -14.33
C GLY A 107 -7.33 11.61 -13.11
N GLN A 108 -7.90 11.26 -11.94
CA GLN A 108 -7.74 12.07 -10.74
C GLN A 108 -6.41 11.74 -10.06
N VAL A 109 -5.49 12.70 -10.02
CA VAL A 109 -4.18 12.51 -9.39
C VAL A 109 -4.34 12.19 -7.90
N ILE A 110 -3.62 11.16 -7.45
CA ILE A 110 -3.58 10.75 -6.04
C ILE A 110 -2.14 10.86 -5.55
N SER A 111 -1.94 11.64 -4.50
CA SER A 111 -0.64 11.73 -3.82
C SER A 111 -0.48 10.55 -2.88
N VAL A 112 0.62 9.83 -3.02
CA VAL A 112 0.88 8.58 -2.28
C VAL A 112 2.24 8.55 -1.64
N ILE A 113 2.33 7.90 -0.48
CA ILE A 113 3.59 7.33 -0.02
C ILE A 113 3.72 5.96 -0.67
N MET A 114 4.74 5.81 -1.51
CA MET A 114 5.12 4.55 -2.14
C MET A 114 6.20 3.85 -1.33
N GLN A 115 5.98 2.59 -1.04
CA GLN A 115 6.98 1.66 -0.54
C GLN A 115 7.11 0.49 -1.52
N SER A 116 8.32 0.15 -1.91
CA SER A 116 8.57 -0.94 -2.85
C SER A 116 9.87 -1.66 -2.56
N GLY A 117 9.96 -2.91 -2.99
CA GLY A 117 11.16 -3.71 -2.75
C GLY A 117 11.11 -5.08 -3.42
N PRO A 118 12.22 -5.83 -3.37
CA PRO A 118 12.28 -7.17 -3.90
C PRO A 118 11.42 -8.12 -3.07
N LEU A 119 10.76 -9.05 -3.75
CA LEU A 119 10.04 -10.17 -3.14
C LEU A 119 10.96 -11.39 -3.14
N LEU A 120 11.29 -11.88 -1.93
CA LEU A 120 12.23 -12.98 -1.72
C LEU A 120 11.49 -14.21 -1.20
N VAL A 121 11.79 -15.38 -1.75
CA VAL A 121 11.36 -16.71 -1.28
C VAL A 121 12.62 -17.55 -1.13
N ASP A 122 12.89 -18.09 0.05
CA ASP A 122 14.10 -18.87 0.34
C ASP A 122 15.42 -18.16 -0.06
N GLN A 123 15.46 -16.83 0.11
CA GLN A 123 16.57 -15.92 -0.29
C GLN A 123 16.67 -15.66 -1.80
N ASP A 124 15.92 -16.38 -2.63
CA ASP A 124 15.84 -16.13 -4.06
C ASP A 124 14.82 -15.04 -4.37
N MET A 125 15.21 -14.11 -5.23
CA MET A 125 14.30 -13.07 -5.70
C MET A 125 13.34 -13.66 -6.73
N VAL A 126 12.05 -13.63 -6.40
CA VAL A 126 10.96 -14.12 -7.28
C VAL A 126 10.23 -12.98 -7.98
N GLY A 127 10.52 -11.73 -7.62
CA GLY A 127 9.87 -10.55 -8.16
C GLY A 127 10.00 -9.33 -7.27
N GLY A 128 8.96 -8.50 -7.23
CA GLY A 128 8.89 -7.32 -6.37
C GLY A 128 7.46 -6.95 -6.00
N TYR A 129 7.35 -5.93 -5.15
CA TYR A 129 6.06 -5.39 -4.72
C TYR A 129 6.03 -3.88 -4.74
N PHE A 130 4.82 -3.32 -4.90
CA PHE A 130 4.50 -1.93 -4.61
C PHE A 130 3.38 -1.85 -3.58
N ILE A 131 3.57 -0.96 -2.62
CA ILE A 131 2.62 -0.61 -1.56
C ILE A 131 2.38 0.89 -1.66
N PHE A 132 1.13 1.31 -1.75
CA PHE A 132 0.73 2.71 -1.79
C PHE A 132 -0.24 3.06 -0.67
N SER A 133 0.11 4.11 0.05
CA SER A 133 -0.76 4.74 1.04
C SER A 133 -1.23 6.10 0.50
N ASP A 134 -2.54 6.27 0.35
CA ASP A 134 -3.13 7.54 -0.06
C ASP A 134 -2.94 8.60 1.03
N ILE A 135 -2.24 9.69 0.70
CA ILE A 135 -2.03 10.84 1.59
C ILE A 135 -2.80 12.07 1.14
N THR A 136 -3.58 11.98 0.06
CA THR A 136 -4.42 13.06 -0.46
C THR A 136 -5.39 13.61 0.60
N PRO A 137 -6.11 12.77 1.37
CA PRO A 137 -7.02 13.27 2.41
C PRO A 137 -6.29 14.03 3.51
N TYR A 138 -5.07 13.59 3.85
CA TYR A 138 -4.24 14.22 4.88
C TYR A 138 -3.74 15.59 4.41
N GLN A 139 -3.22 15.67 3.19
CA GLN A 139 -2.75 16.93 2.59
C GLN A 139 -3.89 17.94 2.44
N LEU A 140 -5.06 17.50 1.97
CA LEU A 140 -6.25 18.36 1.86
C LEU A 140 -6.70 18.90 3.22
N SER A 141 -6.70 18.07 4.25
CA SER A 141 -7.07 18.47 5.60
C SER A 141 -6.07 19.49 6.17
N GLN A 142 -4.78 19.27 5.95
CA GLN A 142 -3.73 20.19 6.37
C GLN A 142 -3.81 21.54 5.62
N ALA A 143 -4.07 21.53 4.32
CA ALA A 143 -4.23 22.73 3.52
C ALA A 143 -5.42 23.57 3.99
N ARG A 144 -6.58 22.94 4.23
CA ARG A 144 -7.78 23.62 4.76
C ARG A 144 -7.56 24.21 6.15
N ALA A 145 -6.82 23.52 7.01
CA ALA A 145 -6.47 24.04 8.33
C ALA A 145 -5.62 25.31 8.23
N LYS A 146 -4.57 25.29 7.40
CA LYS A 146 -3.70 26.45 7.15
C LYS A 146 -4.45 27.64 6.54
N GLU A 147 -5.33 27.37 5.57
CA GLU A 147 -6.16 28.42 4.95
C GLU A 147 -7.06 29.09 6.00
N ARG A 148 -7.70 28.29 6.86
CA ARG A 148 -8.54 28.81 7.95
C ARG A 148 -7.75 29.66 8.95
N GLU A 149 -6.56 29.20 9.36
CA GLU A 149 -5.68 29.98 10.25
C GLU A 149 -5.27 31.32 9.62
N SER A 150 -4.88 31.31 8.34
CA SER A 150 -4.49 32.52 7.61
C SER A 150 -5.64 33.52 7.48
N LEU A 151 -6.85 33.04 7.22
CA LEU A 151 -8.07 33.87 7.19
C LEU A 151 -8.36 34.49 8.54
N LEU A 152 -8.28 33.73 9.64
CA LEU A 152 -8.49 34.25 11.00
C LEU A 152 -7.45 35.32 11.35
N GLN A 153 -6.17 35.09 11.05
CA GLN A 153 -5.11 36.09 11.24
C GLN A 153 -5.39 37.36 10.45
N THR A 154 -5.75 37.24 9.17
CA THR A 154 -6.07 38.39 8.33
C THR A 154 -7.27 39.18 8.86
N LEU A 155 -8.29 38.50 9.38
CA LEU A 155 -9.47 39.14 9.98
C LEU A 155 -9.11 39.87 11.29
N ILE A 156 -8.26 39.29 12.13
CA ILE A 156 -7.77 39.92 13.36
C ILE A 156 -6.90 41.14 13.02
N ASP A 157 -5.94 41.01 12.12
CA ASP A 157 -5.03 42.10 11.75
C ASP A 157 -5.74 43.28 11.08
N LYS A 158 -6.76 42.99 10.26
CA LYS A 158 -7.55 44.04 9.58
C LYS A 158 -8.73 44.54 10.42
N SER A 159 -8.99 43.91 11.57
CA SER A 159 -10.03 44.37 12.49
C SER A 159 -9.63 45.71 13.09
N ARG A 160 -10.51 46.71 12.98
CA ARG A 160 -10.38 47.97 13.72
C ARG A 160 -10.80 47.85 15.19
N MET A 161 -11.23 46.67 15.63
CA MET A 161 -11.67 46.36 16.99
C MET A 161 -10.66 45.46 17.71
N GLY A 162 -10.46 45.68 19.01
CA GLY A 162 -9.67 44.79 19.86
C GLY A 162 -10.33 43.43 20.01
N VAL A 163 -9.60 42.36 19.69
CA VAL A 163 -10.06 40.97 19.81
C VAL A 163 -9.39 40.34 21.03
N VAL A 164 -10.18 39.74 21.94
CA VAL A 164 -9.69 38.99 23.11
C VAL A 164 -10.14 37.53 22.98
N ILE A 165 -9.18 36.59 23.02
CA ILE A 165 -9.44 35.15 22.99
C ILE A 165 -9.39 34.62 24.42
N ILE A 166 -10.48 34.01 24.90
CA ILE A 166 -10.55 33.38 26.22
C ILE A 166 -10.49 31.86 26.02
N GLY A 167 -9.41 31.22 26.46
CA GLY A 167 -9.25 29.76 26.42
C GLY A 167 -9.79 29.10 27.67
N TYR A 168 -10.62 28.07 27.51
CA TYR A 168 -10.96 27.15 28.60
C TYR A 168 -9.98 25.97 28.56
N TYR A 169 -9.11 25.89 29.57
CA TYR A 169 -8.37 24.66 29.86
C TYR A 169 -9.31 23.74 30.67
N LEU A 170 -9.56 22.52 30.16
CA LEU A 170 -10.17 21.42 30.90
C LEU A 170 -9.09 20.62 31.63
#